data_AF-A0A285I773-F1
#
_entry.id   AF-A0A285I773-F1
#
_cell.length_a   1.000
_cell.length_b   1.000
_cell.length_c   1.000
_cell.angle_alpha   90.00
_cell.angle_beta   90.00
_cell.angle_gamma   90.00
#
_symmetry.space_group_name_H-M   'P 1'
#
loop_
_entity.id
_entity.type
_entity.pdbx_description
1 polymer ?
#
loop_
_entity_poly.entity_id
_entity_poly.type
_entity_poly.pdbx_seq_one_letter_code
_entity_poly.pdbx_strand_id
1 'polypeptide(L)'
;MRAIRYYKYGGPEVLRYEVAPRPVPGPGQVLVEVAGTSFNPADAAIRSGSMRYSYAVRLPHIPGFDLSGWVAALGPGVTGYQVGDPVIAYLPPEVDGATAQLAVVPAEALAPAPSSIPLADAAALPVAGLTAWQAVHEHLRVEPGQRLLVNGAGGAVGRLAVQFAKLAGATVIGRAGPGSVGAALTAGADVVMGRDPGAVAAPMVDAALNAVVAGGDELSELVAQIRPGGRLVSITGAAPADRRRRVTTSVMAVRRDAGQLAEIARLVDSAGVTPGIAERLPLTETPLVHRRYAAGELRGKVVLSPPIAA
;
A
#
# COMPACT_ATOMS: atom_id res chain seq x y z
N MET A 1 6.71 -21.64 14.86
CA MET A 1 6.53 -20.18 15.06
C MET A 1 5.06 -19.88 15.31
N ARG A 2 4.69 -18.71 15.83
CA ARG A 2 3.30 -18.26 15.87
C ARG A 2 2.95 -17.44 14.63
N ALA A 3 1.72 -17.58 14.15
CA ALA A 3 1.21 -16.89 12.97
C ALA A 3 -0.33 -16.79 13.00
N ILE A 4 -0.87 -15.88 12.20
CA ILE A 4 -2.28 -15.85 11.83
C ILE A 4 -2.50 -16.79 10.65
N ARG A 5 -3.48 -17.67 10.73
CA ARG A 5 -3.79 -18.64 9.67
C ARG A 5 -5.28 -18.74 9.40
N TYR A 6 -5.63 -19.12 8.18
CA TYR A 6 -6.99 -19.55 7.84
C TYR A 6 -6.96 -20.83 7.00
N TYR A 7 -7.96 -21.69 7.25
CA TYR A 7 -8.08 -23.04 6.68
C TYR A 7 -9.15 -23.13 5.58
N LYS A 8 -9.93 -22.06 5.43
CA LYS A 8 -10.98 -21.89 4.42
C LYS A 8 -11.20 -20.40 4.18
N TYR A 9 -11.68 -20.05 3.00
CA TYR A 9 -12.17 -18.70 2.74
C TYR A 9 -13.38 -18.38 3.62
N GLY A 10 -13.59 -17.10 3.98
CA GLY A 10 -14.75 -16.68 4.80
C GLY A 10 -14.71 -15.23 5.23
N GLY A 11 -15.41 -14.85 6.30
CA GLY A 11 -15.29 -13.56 6.98
C GLY A 11 -14.16 -13.56 8.01
N PRO A 12 -13.84 -12.41 8.66
CA PRO A 12 -12.70 -12.28 9.58
C PRO A 12 -12.58 -13.38 10.64
N GLU A 13 -13.69 -14.03 11.02
CA GLU A 13 -13.78 -15.17 11.94
C GLU A 13 -12.97 -16.41 11.55
N VAL A 14 -12.51 -16.52 10.29
CA VAL A 14 -11.64 -17.64 9.86
C VAL A 14 -10.18 -17.48 10.30
N LEU A 15 -9.78 -16.28 10.71
CA LEU A 15 -8.40 -15.96 11.10
C LEU A 15 -8.12 -16.44 12.53
N ARG A 16 -7.06 -17.23 12.69
CA ARG A 16 -6.67 -17.82 13.97
C ARG A 16 -5.21 -17.54 14.28
N TYR A 17 -4.92 -17.07 15.48
CA TYR A 17 -3.54 -16.97 15.98
C TYR A 17 -3.11 -18.28 16.61
N GLU A 18 -2.19 -19.00 15.97
CA GLU A 18 -1.83 -20.37 16.35
C GLU A 18 -0.36 -20.68 16.08
N VAL A 19 0.06 -21.89 16.46
CA VAL A 19 1.40 -22.40 16.15
C VAL A 19 1.40 -22.94 14.71
N ALA A 20 2.39 -22.50 13.94
CA ALA A 20 2.68 -22.91 12.58
C ALA A 20 4.10 -23.50 12.48
N PRO A 21 4.38 -24.36 11.48
CA PRO A 21 5.73 -24.79 11.18
C PRO A 21 6.68 -23.60 11.01
N ARG A 22 7.93 -23.73 11.49
CA ARG A 22 8.97 -22.74 11.19
C ARG A 22 9.40 -22.92 9.73
N PRO A 23 9.31 -21.90 8.87
CA PRO A 23 9.72 -22.04 7.48
C PRO A 23 11.26 -22.03 7.38
N VAL A 24 11.78 -22.65 6.33
CA VAL A 24 13.21 -22.75 6.02
C VAL A 24 13.42 -22.13 4.63
N PRO A 25 14.36 -21.19 4.47
CA PRO A 25 14.60 -20.57 3.17
C PRO A 25 15.29 -21.57 2.23
N GLY A 26 14.71 -21.77 1.04
CA GLY A 26 15.32 -22.52 -0.05
C GLY A 26 16.34 -21.68 -0.84
N PRO A 27 16.88 -22.23 -1.95
CA PRO A 27 17.79 -21.49 -2.82
C PRO A 27 17.19 -20.16 -3.28
N GLY A 28 17.98 -19.08 -3.24
CA GLY A 28 17.52 -17.73 -3.62
C GLY A 28 16.53 -17.08 -2.64
N GLN A 29 16.22 -17.70 -1.50
CA GLN A 29 15.29 -17.17 -0.51
C GLN A 29 15.98 -16.75 0.77
N VAL A 30 15.34 -15.83 1.49
CA VAL A 30 15.79 -15.30 2.78
C VAL A 30 14.70 -15.55 3.80
N LEU A 31 15.08 -15.97 5.00
CA LEU A 31 14.20 -15.98 6.16
C LEU A 31 14.29 -14.62 6.84
N VAL A 32 13.15 -13.97 7.04
CA VAL A 32 13.07 -12.69 7.74
C VAL A 32 12.33 -12.88 9.06
N GLU A 33 12.90 -12.35 10.14
CA GLU A 33 12.23 -12.11 11.40
C GLU A 33 11.39 -10.84 11.30
N VAL A 34 10.07 -11.00 11.36
CA VAL A 34 9.12 -9.94 11.07
C VAL A 34 9.10 -8.93 12.22
N ALA A 35 9.45 -7.68 11.92
CA ALA A 35 9.26 -6.54 12.83
C ALA A 35 7.83 -6.01 12.76
N GLY A 36 7.25 -6.00 11.56
CA GLY A 36 5.90 -5.55 11.31
C GLY A 36 5.37 -5.99 9.95
N THR A 37 4.06 -6.11 9.88
CA THR A 37 3.27 -6.20 8.65
C THR A 37 2.21 -5.10 8.67
N SER A 38 1.47 -4.90 7.58
CA SER A 38 0.39 -3.93 7.57
C SER A 38 -0.81 -4.43 6.76
N PHE A 39 -1.98 -3.89 7.09
CA PHE A 39 -3.23 -4.29 6.45
C PHE A 39 -3.47 -3.52 5.14
N ASN A 40 -3.96 -4.23 4.12
CA ASN A 40 -4.47 -3.67 2.87
C ASN A 40 -5.87 -4.23 2.56
N PRO A 41 -6.75 -3.47 1.88
CA PRO A 41 -8.03 -3.97 1.40
C PRO A 41 -7.95 -5.30 0.62
N ALA A 42 -6.87 -5.50 -0.15
CA ALA A 42 -6.64 -6.73 -0.88
C ALA A 42 -6.43 -7.95 0.03
N ASP A 43 -5.88 -7.80 1.25
CA ASP A 43 -5.78 -8.90 2.22
C ASP A 43 -7.18 -9.45 2.56
N ALA A 44 -8.16 -8.56 2.75
CA ALA A 44 -9.53 -8.96 3.05
C ALA A 44 -10.20 -9.66 1.86
N ALA A 45 -9.97 -9.18 0.64
CA ALA A 45 -10.53 -9.74 -0.59
C ALA A 45 -9.93 -11.10 -0.98
N ILE A 46 -8.66 -11.33 -0.69
CA ILE A 46 -8.00 -12.64 -0.89
C ILE A 46 -8.52 -13.63 0.14
N ARG A 47 -8.52 -13.25 1.42
CA ARG A 47 -8.98 -14.07 2.54
C ARG A 47 -10.48 -14.43 2.43
N SER A 48 -11.32 -13.56 1.87
CA SER A 48 -12.73 -13.87 1.59
C SER A 48 -12.93 -14.82 0.41
N GLY A 49 -11.92 -15.02 -0.43
CA GLY A 49 -12.02 -15.76 -1.68
C GLY A 49 -12.58 -14.95 -2.85
N SER A 50 -12.86 -13.65 -2.66
CA SER A 50 -13.34 -12.76 -3.73
C SER A 50 -12.34 -12.63 -4.88
N MET A 51 -11.04 -12.82 -4.60
CA MET A 51 -9.97 -12.81 -5.60
C MET A 51 -9.34 -14.19 -5.86
N ARG A 52 -10.02 -15.29 -5.53
CA ARG A 52 -9.45 -16.67 -5.63
C ARG A 52 -9.00 -17.09 -7.04
N TYR A 53 -9.56 -16.47 -8.09
CA TYR A 53 -9.17 -16.73 -9.48
C TYR A 53 -7.96 -15.88 -9.92
N SER A 54 -7.71 -14.76 -9.24
CA SER A 54 -6.53 -13.92 -9.46
C SER A 54 -5.35 -14.39 -8.61
N TYR A 55 -5.62 -14.89 -7.40
CA TYR A 55 -4.62 -15.31 -6.42
C TYR A 55 -4.97 -16.71 -5.89
N ALA A 56 -4.27 -17.72 -6.42
CA ALA A 56 -4.49 -19.13 -6.07
C ALA A 56 -3.79 -19.49 -4.75
N VAL A 57 -4.39 -19.08 -3.64
CA VAL A 57 -3.87 -19.38 -2.29
C VAL A 57 -3.99 -20.87 -1.95
N ARG A 58 -2.91 -21.47 -1.44
CA ARG A 58 -2.91 -22.82 -0.86
C ARG A 58 -3.30 -22.76 0.63
N LEU A 59 -4.31 -23.54 1.01
CA LEU A 59 -4.77 -23.63 2.41
C LEU A 59 -4.08 -24.79 3.16
N PRO A 60 -3.85 -24.67 4.48
CA PRO A 60 -3.98 -23.44 5.28
C PRO A 60 -2.95 -22.36 4.90
N HIS A 61 -3.34 -21.09 4.99
CA HIS A 61 -2.53 -19.96 4.54
C HIS A 61 -2.29 -18.92 5.64
N ILE A 62 -1.11 -18.30 5.62
CA ILE A 62 -0.74 -17.12 6.42
C ILE A 62 -0.92 -15.85 5.55
N PRO A 63 -1.83 -14.92 5.87
CA PRO A 63 -2.03 -13.69 5.09
C PRO A 63 -0.94 -12.62 5.31
N GLY A 64 -1.08 -11.48 4.63
CA GLY A 64 -0.23 -10.30 4.79
C GLY A 64 0.94 -10.30 3.83
N PHE A 65 0.96 -9.36 2.88
CA PHE A 65 2.03 -9.26 1.88
C PHE A 65 2.90 -8.01 2.01
N ASP A 66 2.62 -7.13 2.96
CA ASP A 66 3.54 -6.07 3.36
C ASP A 66 4.45 -6.58 4.48
N LEU A 67 5.76 -6.46 4.33
CA LEU A 67 6.74 -6.94 5.30
C LEU A 67 7.79 -5.88 5.64
N SER A 68 8.15 -5.82 6.92
CA SER A 68 9.40 -5.26 7.43
C SER A 68 10.02 -6.21 8.46
N GLY A 69 11.34 -6.27 8.55
CA GLY A 69 11.99 -7.17 9.49
C GLY A 69 13.50 -7.23 9.34
N TRP A 70 14.11 -8.16 10.08
CA TRP A 70 15.54 -8.44 10.02
C TRP A 70 15.80 -9.75 9.29
N VAL A 71 16.82 -9.77 8.43
CA VAL A 71 17.30 -11.03 7.85
C VAL A 71 17.73 -11.97 8.97
N ALA A 72 17.06 -13.11 9.10
CA ALA A 72 17.30 -14.11 10.14
C ALA A 72 18.12 -15.30 9.64
N ALA A 73 18.00 -15.65 8.36
CA ALA A 73 18.83 -16.68 7.71
C ALA A 73 18.83 -16.51 6.19
N LEU A 74 19.90 -16.96 5.54
CA LEU A 74 20.05 -16.94 4.09
C LEU A 74 19.92 -18.36 3.53
N GLY A 75 19.17 -18.51 2.45
CA GLY A 75 19.15 -19.73 1.66
C GLY A 75 20.37 -19.84 0.73
N PRO A 76 20.61 -21.03 0.14
CA PRO A 76 21.73 -21.24 -0.78
C PRO A 76 21.72 -20.24 -1.95
N GLY A 77 22.90 -19.72 -2.31
CA GLY A 77 23.07 -18.83 -3.46
C GLY A 77 22.61 -17.39 -3.28
N VAL A 78 22.09 -17.02 -2.09
CA VAL A 78 21.78 -15.61 -1.79
C VAL A 78 23.07 -14.84 -1.53
N THR A 79 23.21 -13.70 -2.21
CA THR A 79 24.30 -12.74 -2.05
C THR A 79 23.74 -11.33 -1.86
N GLY A 80 24.51 -10.42 -1.28
CA GLY A 80 24.11 -9.01 -1.12
C GLY A 80 23.29 -8.71 0.14
N TYR A 81 22.98 -9.72 0.95
CA TYR A 81 22.35 -9.59 2.27
C TYR A 81 23.16 -10.35 3.33
N GLN A 82 23.04 -9.91 4.58
CA GLN A 82 23.63 -10.51 5.76
C GLN A 82 22.57 -10.67 6.86
N VAL A 83 22.78 -11.62 7.75
CA VAL A 83 21.94 -11.77 8.95
C VAL A 83 22.01 -10.49 9.78
N GLY A 84 20.85 -9.97 10.17
CA GLY A 84 20.70 -8.70 10.87
C GLY A 84 20.34 -7.51 9.97
N ASP A 85 20.39 -7.65 8.64
CA ASP A 85 20.02 -6.54 7.74
C ASP A 85 18.54 -6.16 7.91
N PRO A 86 18.21 -4.87 8.09
CA PRO A 86 16.83 -4.40 8.13
C PRO A 86 16.28 -4.26 6.71
N VAL A 87 15.16 -4.96 6.44
CA VAL A 87 14.59 -5.08 5.10
C VAL A 87 13.09 -4.84 5.09
N ILE A 88 12.59 -4.43 3.92
CA ILE A 88 11.16 -4.36 3.59
C ILE A 88 10.88 -5.13 2.30
N ALA A 89 9.66 -5.63 2.14
CA ALA A 89 9.26 -6.37 0.95
C ALA A 89 7.75 -6.29 0.68
N TYR A 90 7.40 -6.39 -0.61
CA TYR A 90 6.07 -6.75 -1.06
C TYR A 90 6.06 -8.22 -1.51
N LEU A 91 5.49 -9.10 -0.67
CA LEU A 91 5.39 -10.54 -0.91
C LEU A 91 4.34 -10.90 -1.98
N PRO A 92 4.51 -11.99 -2.73
CA PRO A 92 3.43 -12.54 -3.54
C PRO A 92 2.22 -12.91 -2.66
N PRO A 93 0.99 -12.48 -2.97
CA PRO A 93 -0.17 -12.77 -2.11
C PRO A 93 -0.58 -14.25 -2.02
N GLU A 94 -0.08 -15.10 -2.92
CA GLU A 94 -0.39 -16.54 -2.97
C GLU A 94 0.50 -17.38 -2.04
N VAL A 95 1.62 -16.83 -1.57
CA VAL A 95 2.55 -17.51 -0.66
C VAL A 95 2.34 -17.06 0.78
N ASP A 96 2.69 -17.92 1.73
CA ASP A 96 2.57 -17.59 3.16
C ASP A 96 3.30 -16.28 3.50
N GLY A 97 2.54 -15.39 4.15
CA GLY A 97 2.88 -13.99 4.30
C GLY A 97 3.45 -13.60 5.66
N ALA A 98 3.40 -12.29 5.91
CA ALA A 98 4.03 -11.59 7.02
C ALA A 98 3.16 -11.47 8.27
N THR A 99 1.94 -12.02 8.31
CA THR A 99 1.18 -12.14 9.57
C THR A 99 1.70 -13.29 10.46
N ALA A 100 3.02 -13.36 10.64
CA ALA A 100 3.76 -14.39 11.35
C ALA A 100 5.00 -13.81 12.04
N GLN A 101 5.64 -14.60 12.92
CA GLN A 101 6.94 -14.23 13.49
C GLN A 101 8.09 -14.31 12.48
N LEU A 102 7.98 -15.19 11.48
CA LEU A 102 8.99 -15.35 10.44
C LEU A 102 8.29 -15.49 9.08
N ALA A 103 8.90 -14.99 8.03
CA ALA A 103 8.45 -15.16 6.65
C ALA A 103 9.62 -15.51 5.74
N VAL A 104 9.37 -16.33 4.73
CA VAL A 104 10.35 -16.61 3.67
C VAL A 104 10.08 -15.67 2.51
N VAL A 105 11.13 -14.98 2.06
CA VAL A 105 11.05 -13.94 1.04
C VAL A 105 12.04 -14.26 -0.08
N PRO A 106 11.66 -14.19 -1.37
CA PRO A 106 12.64 -14.23 -2.45
C PRO A 106 13.63 -13.07 -2.30
N ALA A 107 14.94 -13.35 -2.40
CA ALA A 107 15.97 -12.33 -2.15
C ALA A 107 15.83 -11.12 -3.07
N GLU A 108 15.39 -11.33 -4.32
CA GLU A 108 15.15 -10.29 -5.32
C GLU A 108 13.94 -9.38 -5.01
N ALA A 109 13.09 -9.78 -4.06
CA ALA A 109 11.94 -8.98 -3.61
C ALA A 109 12.27 -8.10 -2.39
N LEU A 110 13.45 -8.27 -1.79
CA LEU A 110 13.89 -7.48 -0.65
C LEU A 110 14.41 -6.11 -1.08
N ALA A 111 14.10 -5.09 -0.29
CA ALA A 111 14.72 -3.78 -0.35
C ALA A 111 15.26 -3.40 1.03
N PRO A 112 16.33 -2.58 1.12
CA PRO A 112 16.75 -2.01 2.40
C PRO A 112 15.61 -1.22 3.05
N ALA A 113 15.43 -1.39 4.35
CA ALA A 113 14.48 -0.59 5.11
C ALA A 113 15.02 0.83 5.36
N PRO A 114 14.15 1.85 5.52
CA PRO A 114 14.55 3.16 6.01
C PRO A 114 15.06 3.08 7.45
N SER A 115 15.98 3.97 7.80
CA SER A 115 16.63 4.04 9.11
C SER A 115 16.05 5.12 10.04
N SER A 116 15.31 6.09 9.48
CA SER A 116 14.76 7.24 10.21
C SER A 116 13.42 6.99 10.93
N ILE A 117 12.80 5.82 10.71
CA ILE A 117 11.54 5.43 11.34
C ILE A 117 11.66 4.05 12.00
N PRO A 118 10.80 3.71 12.98
CA PRO A 118 10.76 2.36 13.55
C PRO A 118 10.60 1.31 12.44
N LEU A 119 11.40 0.24 12.48
CA LEU A 119 11.39 -0.78 11.42
C LEU A 119 10.00 -1.36 11.17
N ALA A 120 9.23 -1.62 12.24
CA ALA A 120 7.86 -2.10 12.13
C ALA A 120 6.95 -1.17 11.30
N ASP A 121 7.15 0.15 11.42
CA ASP A 121 6.38 1.16 10.67
C ASP A 121 6.74 1.15 9.18
N ALA A 122 7.96 0.70 8.83
CA ALA A 122 8.37 0.56 7.43
C ALA A 122 7.51 -0.48 6.68
N ALA A 123 6.83 -1.39 7.37
CA ALA A 123 5.85 -2.31 6.77
C ALA A 123 4.65 -1.58 6.15
N ALA A 124 4.45 -0.29 6.41
CA ALA A 124 3.39 0.48 5.78
C ALA A 124 3.74 0.95 4.36
N LEU A 125 5.01 0.82 3.94
CA LEU A 125 5.53 1.31 2.67
C LEU A 125 5.27 0.39 1.47
N PRO A 126 5.38 -0.95 1.53
CA PRO A 126 5.52 -1.75 0.31
C PRO A 126 4.35 -1.59 -0.67
N VAL A 127 3.14 -2.06 -0.38
CA VAL A 127 2.03 -1.92 -1.31
C VAL A 127 1.57 -0.47 -1.48
N ALA A 128 1.41 0.29 -0.39
CA ALA A 128 0.88 1.65 -0.48
C ALA A 128 1.84 2.61 -1.20
N GLY A 129 3.15 2.49 -0.92
CA GLY A 129 4.22 3.26 -1.52
C GLY A 129 4.46 2.89 -2.96
N LEU A 130 4.58 1.60 -3.31
CA LEU A 130 4.73 1.20 -4.71
C LEU A 130 3.52 1.61 -5.56
N THR A 131 2.31 1.50 -5.01
CA THR A 131 1.10 1.97 -5.70
C THR A 131 1.16 3.47 -5.95
N ALA A 132 1.50 4.27 -4.95
CA ALA A 132 1.61 5.72 -5.08
C ALA A 132 2.74 6.13 -6.05
N TRP A 133 3.89 5.48 -5.96
CA TRP A 133 5.07 5.73 -6.79
C TRP A 133 4.77 5.45 -8.27
N GLN A 134 4.23 4.27 -8.57
CA GLN A 134 3.91 3.88 -9.95
C GLN A 134 2.78 4.75 -10.52
N ALA A 135 1.78 5.12 -9.70
CA ALA A 135 0.76 6.06 -10.13
C ALA A 135 1.36 7.41 -10.55
N VAL A 136 2.18 8.02 -9.70
CA VAL A 136 2.73 9.37 -9.91
C VAL A 136 3.77 9.37 -11.03
N HIS A 137 4.74 8.46 -10.99
CA HIS A 137 5.92 8.50 -11.86
C HIS A 137 5.77 7.71 -13.17
N GLU A 138 5.02 6.60 -13.20
CA GLU A 138 4.90 5.76 -14.41
C GLU A 138 3.61 6.02 -15.20
N HIS A 139 2.46 6.01 -14.52
CA HIS A 139 1.15 6.08 -15.17
C HIS A 139 0.74 7.52 -15.48
N LEU A 140 0.83 8.40 -14.48
CA LEU A 140 0.50 9.81 -14.65
C LEU A 140 1.69 10.57 -15.25
N ARG A 141 2.92 10.16 -14.92
CA ARG A 141 4.18 10.82 -15.30
C ARG A 141 4.11 12.30 -14.97
N VAL A 142 3.86 12.57 -13.70
CA VAL A 142 3.71 13.93 -13.19
C VAL A 142 5.03 14.68 -13.39
N GLU A 143 4.93 15.86 -13.99
CA GLU A 143 6.06 16.76 -14.26
C GLU A 143 5.99 18.01 -13.39
N PRO A 144 7.14 18.68 -13.13
CA PRO A 144 7.16 19.96 -12.43
C PRO A 144 6.19 20.99 -13.04
N GLY A 145 5.46 21.70 -12.19
CA GLY A 145 4.49 22.72 -12.59
C GLY A 145 3.11 22.18 -13.01
N GLN A 146 2.93 20.86 -13.13
CA GLN A 146 1.63 20.26 -13.38
C GLN A 146 0.74 20.27 -12.12
N ARG A 147 -0.57 20.19 -12.34
CA ARG A 147 -1.59 20.03 -11.29
C ARG A 147 -2.07 18.59 -11.23
N LEU A 148 -1.92 17.97 -10.06
CA LEU A 148 -2.41 16.63 -9.77
C LEU A 148 -3.61 16.69 -8.82
N LEU A 149 -4.74 16.10 -9.22
CA LEU A 149 -5.84 15.80 -8.32
C LEU A 149 -5.64 14.42 -7.67
N VAL A 150 -5.68 14.32 -6.35
CA VAL A 150 -5.64 13.04 -5.62
C VAL A 150 -6.98 12.80 -4.93
N ASN A 151 -7.83 11.97 -5.53
CA ASN A 151 -9.08 11.53 -4.92
C ASN A 151 -8.79 10.42 -3.89
N GLY A 152 -9.06 10.68 -2.62
CA GLY A 152 -8.61 9.84 -1.50
C GLY A 152 -7.30 10.30 -0.87
N ALA A 153 -6.97 11.60 -0.96
CA ALA A 153 -5.70 12.16 -0.49
C ALA A 153 -5.37 11.88 0.98
N GLY A 154 -6.37 11.62 1.82
CA GLY A 154 -6.17 11.28 3.23
C GLY A 154 -5.89 9.80 3.53
N GLY A 155 -6.02 8.92 2.54
CA GLY A 155 -5.76 7.48 2.66
C GLY A 155 -4.27 7.11 2.55
N ALA A 156 -3.94 5.84 2.78
CA ALA A 156 -2.54 5.38 2.78
C ALA A 156 -1.82 5.65 1.45
N VAL A 157 -2.42 5.25 0.32
CA VAL A 157 -1.87 5.52 -1.02
C VAL A 157 -1.92 7.02 -1.33
N GLY A 158 -3.05 7.67 -1.04
CA GLY A 158 -3.25 9.09 -1.35
C GLY A 158 -2.21 10.00 -0.73
N ARG A 159 -1.87 9.81 0.56
CA ARG A 159 -0.86 10.63 1.24
C ARG A 159 0.55 10.43 0.68
N LEU A 160 0.92 9.20 0.32
CA LEU A 160 2.20 8.94 -0.32
C LEU A 160 2.24 9.54 -1.73
N ALA A 161 1.14 9.45 -2.49
CA ALA A 161 1.04 10.05 -3.81
C ALA A 161 1.12 11.59 -3.76
N VAL A 162 0.52 12.22 -2.76
CA VAL A 162 0.68 13.67 -2.49
C VAL A 162 2.16 13.97 -2.30
N GLN A 163 2.83 13.29 -1.36
CA GLN A 163 4.25 13.53 -1.07
C GLN A 163 5.15 13.33 -2.30
N PHE A 164 4.98 12.25 -3.05
CA PHE A 164 5.77 12.00 -4.27
C PHE A 164 5.50 13.03 -5.36
N ALA A 165 4.25 13.47 -5.56
CA ALA A 165 3.93 14.51 -6.52
C ALA A 165 4.50 15.88 -6.10
N LYS A 166 4.52 16.19 -4.79
CA LYS A 166 5.18 17.39 -4.28
C LYS A 166 6.70 17.36 -4.52
N LEU A 167 7.34 16.22 -4.27
CA LEU A 167 8.75 16.01 -4.60
C LEU A 167 9.04 16.12 -6.10
N ALA A 168 8.07 15.76 -6.95
CA ALA A 168 8.14 15.96 -8.40
C ALA A 168 7.85 17.41 -8.85
N GLY A 169 7.62 18.35 -7.92
CA GLY A 169 7.39 19.77 -8.24
C GLY A 169 5.96 20.10 -8.70
N ALA A 170 4.99 19.22 -8.43
CA ALA A 170 3.59 19.46 -8.78
C ALA A 170 2.84 20.32 -7.75
N THR A 171 1.76 20.95 -8.21
CA THR A 171 0.69 21.42 -7.34
C THR A 171 -0.31 20.28 -7.11
N VAL A 172 -0.59 19.94 -5.86
CA VAL A 172 -1.45 18.82 -5.50
C VAL A 172 -2.75 19.33 -4.90
N ILE A 173 -3.86 18.93 -5.52
CA ILE A 173 -5.21 19.18 -5.04
C ILE A 173 -5.74 17.86 -4.47
N GLY A 174 -5.94 17.80 -3.15
CA GLY A 174 -6.51 16.63 -2.50
C GLY A 174 -8.04 16.67 -2.51
N ARG A 175 -8.68 15.52 -2.69
CA ARG A 175 -10.09 15.32 -2.31
C ARG A 175 -10.13 14.29 -1.17
N ALA A 176 -10.70 14.68 -0.03
CA ALA A 176 -10.72 13.86 1.17
C ALA A 176 -12.05 14.02 1.93
N GLY A 177 -12.42 13.00 2.72
CA GLY A 177 -13.52 13.13 3.68
C GLY A 177 -13.13 14.02 4.88
N PRO A 178 -14.11 14.53 5.64
CA PRO A 178 -13.86 15.50 6.73
C PRO A 178 -12.79 15.04 7.73
N GLY A 179 -12.85 13.78 8.16
CA GLY A 179 -11.89 13.19 9.11
C GLY A 179 -10.49 12.91 8.53
N SER A 180 -10.21 13.28 7.28
CA SER A 180 -8.91 13.03 6.64
C SER A 180 -8.34 14.25 5.90
N VAL A 181 -8.97 15.42 6.04
CA VAL A 181 -8.47 16.70 5.50
C VAL A 181 -7.10 17.04 6.09
N GLY A 182 -6.98 16.99 7.42
CA GLY A 182 -5.71 17.27 8.10
C GLY A 182 -4.58 16.36 7.62
N ALA A 183 -4.87 15.06 7.45
CA ALA A 183 -3.87 14.11 6.96
C ALA A 183 -3.40 14.39 5.52
N ALA A 184 -4.28 14.89 4.66
CA ALA A 184 -3.91 15.30 3.30
C ALA A 184 -3.07 16.59 3.29
N LEU A 185 -3.40 17.56 4.15
CA LEU A 185 -2.61 18.79 4.31
C LEU A 185 -1.22 18.51 4.89
N THR A 186 -1.13 17.66 5.93
CA THR A 186 0.15 17.22 6.50
C THR A 186 1.02 16.49 5.46
N ALA A 187 0.41 15.77 4.53
CA ALA A 187 1.13 15.13 3.42
C ALA A 187 1.63 16.13 2.36
N GLY A 188 1.22 17.41 2.42
CA GLY A 188 1.70 18.48 1.53
C GLY A 188 0.72 18.87 0.42
N ALA A 189 -0.56 18.48 0.49
CA ALA A 189 -1.55 18.96 -0.47
C ALA A 189 -1.71 20.49 -0.36
N ASP A 190 -1.67 21.19 -1.49
CA ASP A 190 -1.76 22.65 -1.53
C ASP A 190 -3.19 23.12 -1.24
N VAL A 191 -4.19 22.35 -1.68
CA VAL A 191 -5.61 22.58 -1.42
C VAL A 191 -6.27 21.23 -1.14
N VAL A 192 -7.18 21.16 -0.17
CA VAL A 192 -8.00 19.98 0.08
C VAL A 192 -9.47 20.32 -0.02
N MET A 193 -10.16 19.64 -0.93
CA MET A 193 -11.60 19.77 -1.16
C MET A 193 -12.34 18.66 -0.43
N GLY A 194 -13.51 19.00 0.11
CA GLY A 194 -14.48 18.04 0.61
C GLY A 194 -15.06 17.18 -0.53
N ARG A 195 -15.73 16.08 -0.17
CA ARG A 195 -16.47 15.25 -1.13
C ARG A 195 -17.87 15.79 -1.47
N ASP A 196 -18.35 16.80 -0.76
CA ASP A 196 -19.74 17.25 -0.83
C ASP A 196 -20.12 17.85 -2.20
N PRO A 197 -21.37 17.61 -2.70
CA PRO A 197 -21.84 18.06 -4.02
C PRO A 197 -21.91 19.59 -4.26
N GLY A 198 -21.43 20.42 -3.33
CA GLY A 198 -21.41 21.88 -3.44
C GLY A 198 -20.03 22.51 -3.22
N ALA A 199 -18.97 21.70 -3.10
CA ALA A 199 -17.61 22.20 -3.01
C ALA A 199 -17.24 22.95 -4.30
N VAL A 200 -16.49 24.06 -4.16
CA VAL A 200 -15.99 24.85 -5.29
C VAL A 200 -15.32 23.92 -6.31
N ALA A 201 -15.73 24.01 -7.57
CA ALA A 201 -15.16 23.19 -8.63
C ALA A 201 -13.64 23.40 -8.66
N ALA A 202 -12.90 22.29 -8.59
CA ALA A 202 -11.45 22.33 -8.70
C ALA A 202 -11.05 23.03 -10.00
N PRO A 203 -9.97 23.82 -10.00
CA PRO A 203 -9.41 24.26 -11.27
C PRO A 203 -9.03 23.03 -12.10
N MET A 204 -9.16 23.15 -13.43
CA MET A 204 -8.77 22.07 -14.35
C MET A 204 -7.34 21.58 -14.05
N VAL A 205 -7.18 20.25 -13.99
CA VAL A 205 -5.92 19.56 -13.62
C VAL A 205 -5.30 18.85 -14.82
N ASP A 206 -3.99 18.60 -14.76
CA ASP A 206 -3.26 17.87 -15.82
C ASP A 206 -3.41 16.36 -15.66
N ALA A 207 -3.50 15.90 -14.41
CA ALA A 207 -3.57 14.50 -14.04
C ALA A 207 -4.48 14.27 -12.83
N ALA A 208 -5.03 13.06 -12.71
CA ALA A 208 -5.78 12.63 -11.54
C ALA A 208 -5.45 11.19 -11.11
N LEU A 209 -5.27 10.99 -9.80
CA LEU A 209 -5.24 9.68 -9.16
C LEU A 209 -6.56 9.44 -8.44
N ASN A 210 -7.23 8.33 -8.74
CA ASN A 210 -8.34 7.82 -7.95
C ASN A 210 -7.88 6.68 -7.03
N ALA A 211 -7.89 6.94 -5.72
CA ALA A 211 -7.51 6.01 -4.65
C ALA A 211 -8.68 5.61 -3.74
N VAL A 212 -9.92 5.86 -4.15
CA VAL A 212 -11.14 5.47 -3.44
C VAL A 212 -12.05 4.64 -4.34
N VAL A 213 -12.86 3.78 -3.75
CA VAL A 213 -13.94 3.12 -4.50
C VAL A 213 -14.96 4.19 -4.88
N ALA A 214 -15.21 4.33 -6.18
CA ALA A 214 -16.05 5.36 -6.77
C ALA A 214 -16.90 4.74 -7.89
N GLY A 215 -18.15 5.20 -8.02
CA GLY A 215 -19.05 4.80 -9.10
C GLY A 215 -18.69 5.45 -10.44
N GLY A 216 -19.35 5.01 -11.51
CA GLY A 216 -19.10 5.52 -12.87
C GLY A 216 -19.31 7.03 -13.00
N ASP A 217 -20.32 7.59 -12.31
CA ASP A 217 -20.61 9.03 -12.33
C ASP A 217 -19.52 9.83 -11.60
N GLU A 218 -19.12 9.42 -10.40
CA GLU A 218 -18.00 10.02 -9.66
C GLU A 218 -16.70 10.01 -10.48
N LEU A 219 -16.41 8.89 -11.16
CA LEU A 219 -15.23 8.80 -12.03
C LEU A 219 -15.36 9.68 -13.27
N SER A 220 -16.57 9.84 -13.83
CA SER A 220 -16.84 10.74 -14.95
C SER A 220 -16.62 12.20 -14.57
N GLU A 221 -17.02 12.60 -13.36
CA GLU A 221 -16.75 13.93 -12.81
C GLU A 221 -15.26 14.20 -12.66
N LEU A 222 -14.47 13.21 -12.22
CA LEU A 222 -13.01 13.34 -12.18
C LEU A 222 -12.43 13.53 -13.58
N VAL A 223 -12.91 12.77 -14.57
CA VAL A 223 -12.47 12.89 -15.97
C VAL A 223 -12.85 14.26 -16.57
N ALA A 224 -13.98 14.84 -16.18
CA ALA A 224 -14.41 16.16 -16.61
C ALA A 224 -13.48 17.28 -16.11
N GLN A 225 -12.83 17.10 -14.96
CA GLN A 225 -11.89 18.07 -14.37
C GLN A 225 -10.49 18.03 -15.00
N ILE A 226 -10.21 17.05 -15.87
CA ILE A 226 -8.88 16.88 -16.49
C ILE A 226 -8.79 17.69 -17.78
N ARG A 227 -7.71 18.43 -17.96
CA ARG A 227 -7.42 19.20 -19.18
C ARG A 227 -7.35 18.28 -20.40
N PRO A 228 -7.67 18.77 -21.60
CA PRO A 228 -7.47 17.99 -22.82
C PRO A 228 -6.04 17.46 -22.93
N GLY A 229 -5.88 16.17 -23.26
CA GLY A 229 -4.59 15.47 -23.29
C GLY A 229 -4.10 14.92 -21.94
N GLY A 230 -4.82 15.19 -20.84
CA GLY A 230 -4.46 14.75 -19.49
C GLY A 230 -4.78 13.28 -19.22
N ARG A 231 -4.51 12.84 -17.99
CA ARG A 231 -4.53 11.41 -17.63
C ARG A 231 -5.23 11.15 -16.30
N LEU A 232 -5.96 10.04 -16.22
CA LEU A 232 -6.45 9.49 -14.96
C LEU A 232 -5.91 8.08 -14.76
N VAL A 233 -5.40 7.79 -13.57
CA VAL A 233 -5.14 6.44 -13.10
C VAL A 233 -6.04 6.12 -11.91
N SER A 234 -6.65 4.95 -11.91
CA SER A 234 -7.50 4.47 -10.83
C SER A 234 -6.99 3.13 -10.31
N ILE A 235 -6.97 2.96 -8.99
CA ILE A 235 -6.52 1.71 -8.34
C ILE A 235 -7.69 0.85 -7.84
N THR A 236 -8.93 1.33 -8.03
CA THR A 236 -10.14 0.70 -7.47
C THR A 236 -11.19 0.33 -8.52
N GLY A 237 -11.08 0.85 -9.75
CA GLY A 237 -12.06 0.57 -10.80
C GLY A 237 -11.85 1.40 -12.08
N ALA A 238 -12.46 0.97 -13.18
CA ALA A 238 -12.32 1.62 -14.48
C ALA A 238 -13.10 2.94 -14.57
N ALA A 239 -12.43 3.98 -15.06
CA ALA A 239 -13.05 5.26 -15.40
C ALA A 239 -13.26 5.39 -16.92
N PRO A 240 -14.32 6.07 -17.38
CA PRO A 240 -14.55 6.26 -18.81
C PRO A 240 -13.50 7.18 -19.43
N ALA A 241 -13.00 6.83 -20.62
CA ALA A 241 -12.11 7.71 -21.37
C ALA A 241 -12.89 8.82 -22.08
N ASP A 242 -12.29 10.02 -22.21
CA ASP A 242 -12.83 11.10 -23.05
C ASP A 242 -11.96 11.27 -24.30
N ARG A 243 -12.34 10.55 -25.36
CA ARG A 243 -11.62 10.58 -26.64
C ARG A 243 -11.67 11.94 -27.33
N ARG A 244 -12.74 12.72 -27.12
CA ARG A 244 -12.88 14.05 -27.75
C ARG A 244 -11.87 15.04 -27.18
N ARG A 245 -11.68 15.01 -25.86
CA ARG A 245 -10.66 15.81 -25.16
C ARG A 245 -9.29 15.12 -25.12
N ARG A 246 -9.14 13.92 -25.67
CA ARG A 246 -7.90 13.10 -25.57
C ARG A 246 -7.48 12.82 -24.12
N VAL A 247 -8.43 12.66 -23.21
CA VAL A 247 -8.15 12.26 -21.82
C VAL A 247 -8.08 10.73 -21.75
N THR A 248 -6.94 10.21 -21.32
CA THR A 248 -6.72 8.76 -21.19
C THR A 248 -6.97 8.29 -19.77
N THR A 249 -7.63 7.15 -19.62
CA THR A 249 -7.86 6.50 -18.32
C THR A 249 -7.20 5.13 -18.27
N SER A 250 -6.70 4.74 -17.11
CA SER A 250 -6.15 3.40 -16.89
C SER A 250 -6.51 2.88 -15.49
N VAL A 251 -6.65 1.56 -15.39
CA VAL A 251 -6.71 0.86 -14.10
C VAL A 251 -5.35 0.27 -13.83
N MET A 252 -4.82 0.54 -12.64
CA MET A 252 -3.49 0.08 -12.25
C MET A 252 -3.60 -1.02 -11.20
N ALA A 253 -2.89 -2.12 -11.45
CA ALA A 253 -2.51 -3.08 -10.42
C ALA A 253 -1.03 -2.84 -10.08
N VAL A 254 -0.72 -2.77 -8.79
CA VAL A 254 0.65 -2.50 -8.33
C VAL A 254 1.59 -3.63 -8.73
N ARG A 255 2.76 -3.27 -9.26
CA ARG A 255 3.85 -4.20 -9.57
C ARG A 255 4.80 -4.30 -8.38
N ARG A 256 5.27 -5.50 -8.06
CA ARG A 256 6.40 -5.71 -7.13
C ARG A 256 7.67 -5.19 -7.77
N ASP A 257 8.38 -4.31 -7.08
CA ASP A 257 9.61 -3.70 -7.58
C ASP A 257 10.52 -3.31 -6.41
N ALA A 258 11.54 -4.12 -6.15
CA ALA A 258 12.45 -3.91 -5.03
C ALA A 258 13.30 -2.63 -5.20
N GLY A 259 13.64 -2.25 -6.45
CA GLY A 259 14.38 -1.04 -6.73
C GLY A 259 13.58 0.22 -6.39
N GLN A 260 12.30 0.25 -6.77
CA GLN A 260 11.40 1.34 -6.37
C GLN A 260 11.17 1.38 -4.87
N LEU A 261 11.04 0.21 -4.24
CA LEU A 261 10.86 0.14 -2.80
C LEU A 261 12.09 0.67 -2.04
N ALA A 262 13.30 0.38 -2.54
CA ALA A 262 14.54 0.93 -2.01
C ALA A 262 14.61 2.47 -2.17
N GLU A 263 14.17 3.00 -3.31
CA GLU A 263 14.10 4.45 -3.52
C GLU A 263 13.07 5.12 -2.60
N ILE A 264 11.91 4.49 -2.40
CA ILE A 264 10.90 4.96 -1.43
C ILE A 264 11.50 5.00 -0.02
N ALA A 265 12.20 3.93 0.41
CA ALA A 265 12.91 3.91 1.69
C ALA A 265 13.93 5.05 1.80
N ARG A 266 14.72 5.30 0.74
CA ARG A 266 15.67 6.41 0.69
C ARG A 266 14.98 7.77 0.84
N LEU A 267 13.79 7.96 0.26
CA LEU A 267 13.03 9.21 0.39
C LEU A 267 12.42 9.40 1.78
N VAL A 268 12.11 8.33 2.51
CA VAL A 268 11.75 8.42 3.92
C VAL A 268 12.91 9.05 4.70
N ASP A 269 14.12 8.56 4.50
CA ASP A 269 15.32 9.04 5.22
C ASP A 269 15.80 10.42 4.76
N SER A 270 15.77 10.70 3.46
CA SER A 270 16.40 11.91 2.89
C SER A 270 15.45 13.08 2.63
N ALA A 271 14.15 12.82 2.48
CA ALA A 271 13.16 13.81 2.11
C ALA A 271 11.97 13.88 3.09
N GLY A 272 12.03 13.13 4.20
CA GLY A 272 11.00 13.15 5.23
C GLY A 272 9.66 12.57 4.76
N VAL A 273 9.66 11.70 3.74
CA VAL A 273 8.43 11.00 3.34
C VAL A 273 7.95 10.14 4.50
N THR A 274 6.66 10.21 4.84
CA THR A 274 6.07 9.43 5.92
C THR A 274 4.95 8.50 5.42
N PRO A 275 4.87 7.25 5.89
CA PRO A 275 3.77 6.34 5.53
C PRO A 275 2.43 6.68 6.21
N GLY A 276 2.45 7.50 7.27
CA GLY A 276 1.26 7.93 8.01
C GLY A 276 0.57 6.79 8.75
N ILE A 277 1.22 6.25 9.79
CA ILE A 277 0.66 5.18 10.61
C ILE A 277 -0.48 5.71 11.47
N ALA A 278 -1.67 5.15 11.31
CA ALA A 278 -2.84 5.54 12.10
C ALA A 278 -2.92 4.75 13.41
N GLU A 279 -2.52 3.49 13.39
CA GLU A 279 -2.64 2.59 14.53
C GLU A 279 -1.55 1.52 14.49
N ARG A 280 -1.03 1.16 15.66
CA ARG A 280 -0.08 0.06 15.85
C ARG A 280 -0.72 -0.94 16.79
N LEU A 281 -0.86 -2.18 16.34
CA LEU A 281 -1.53 -3.24 17.07
C LEU A 281 -0.65 -4.50 17.15
N PRO A 282 -0.83 -5.35 18.17
CA PRO A 282 -0.17 -6.65 18.16
C PRO A 282 -0.76 -7.53 17.06
N LEU A 283 0.06 -8.45 16.55
CA LEU A 283 -0.30 -9.38 15.47
C LEU A 283 -1.60 -10.16 15.75
N THR A 284 -1.89 -10.40 17.03
CA THR A 284 -3.10 -11.06 17.51
C THR A 284 -4.39 -10.32 17.15
N GLU A 285 -4.32 -9.02 16.90
CA GLU A 285 -5.46 -8.17 16.51
C GLU A 285 -5.73 -8.16 15.00
N THR A 286 -5.01 -8.95 14.20
CA THR A 286 -5.30 -9.10 12.77
C THR A 286 -6.80 -9.36 12.49
N PRO A 287 -7.51 -10.25 13.21
CA PRO A 287 -8.96 -10.43 13.03
C PRO A 287 -9.78 -9.17 13.34
N LEU A 288 -9.39 -8.37 14.34
CA LEU A 288 -10.05 -7.09 14.65
C LEU A 288 -9.91 -6.09 13.50
N VAL A 289 -8.70 -5.96 12.94
CA VAL A 289 -8.45 -5.05 11.80
C VAL A 289 -9.32 -5.43 10.60
N HIS A 290 -9.39 -6.72 10.27
CA HIS A 290 -10.26 -7.20 9.20
C HIS A 290 -11.76 -6.95 9.48
N ARG A 291 -12.22 -7.06 10.74
CA ARG A 291 -13.60 -6.72 11.13
C ARG A 291 -13.89 -5.23 10.96
N ARG A 292 -13.01 -4.35 11.46
CA ARG A 292 -13.15 -2.89 11.33
C ARG A 292 -13.13 -2.45 9.86
N TYR A 293 -12.33 -3.11 9.01
CA TYR A 293 -12.39 -2.88 7.57
C TYR A 293 -13.75 -3.27 6.97
N ALA A 294 -14.25 -4.46 7.28
CA ALA A 294 -15.56 -4.92 6.79
C ALA A 294 -16.72 -4.02 7.24
N ALA A 295 -16.62 -3.40 8.41
CA ALA A 295 -17.57 -2.43 8.94
C ALA A 295 -17.39 -0.99 8.40
N GLY A 296 -16.34 -0.71 7.60
CA GLY A 296 -16.04 0.64 7.10
C GLY A 296 -15.48 1.60 8.16
N GLU A 297 -15.06 1.06 9.32
CA GLU A 297 -14.58 1.78 10.50
C GLU A 297 -13.06 1.96 10.49
N LEU A 298 -12.33 1.23 9.63
CA LEU A 298 -10.89 1.37 9.52
C LEU A 298 -10.51 2.72 8.90
N ARG A 299 -9.56 3.42 9.53
CA ARG A 299 -9.06 4.72 9.09
C ARG A 299 -7.53 4.67 9.02
N GLY A 300 -6.98 5.15 7.89
CA GLY A 300 -5.54 5.17 7.67
C GLY A 300 -4.90 3.78 7.57
N LYS A 301 -3.58 3.73 7.77
CA LYS A 301 -2.77 2.51 7.66
C LYS A 301 -2.53 1.93 9.05
N VAL A 302 -2.79 0.64 9.21
CA VAL A 302 -2.56 -0.09 10.48
C VAL A 302 -1.35 -1.00 10.33
N VAL A 303 -0.44 -0.89 11.28
CA VAL A 303 0.75 -1.75 11.41
C VAL A 303 0.48 -2.80 12.50
N LEU A 304 0.82 -4.04 12.20
CA LEU A 304 0.67 -5.20 13.07
C LEU A 304 2.05 -5.79 13.34
N SER A 305 2.43 -5.95 14.61
CA SER A 305 3.75 -6.47 14.98
C SER A 305 3.64 -7.76 15.79
N PRO A 306 4.49 -8.78 15.54
CA PRO A 306 4.60 -9.92 16.43
C PRO A 306 4.94 -9.46 17.86
N PRO A 307 4.52 -10.20 18.90
CA PRO A 307 4.98 -9.92 20.25
C PRO A 307 6.50 -9.98 20.27
N ILE A 308 7.11 -8.97 20.91
CA ILE A 308 8.56 -8.90 21.11
C ILE A 308 8.99 -10.20 21.82
N ALA A 309 10.00 -10.89 21.27
CA ALA A 309 10.60 -12.01 21.98
C ALA A 309 11.22 -11.49 23.28
N ALA A 310 10.74 -12.01 24.41
CA ALA A 310 11.28 -11.68 25.73
C ALA A 310 12.72 -12.19 25.88
#